data_AF-A0A7S2LD92-F1
#
_entry.id   AF-A0A7S2LD92-F1
#
_cell.length_a   1.000
_cell.length_b   1.000
_cell.length_c   1.000
_cell.angle_alpha   90.00
_cell.angle_beta   90.00
_cell.angle_gamma   90.00
#
_symmetry.space_group_name_H-M   'P 1'
#
loop_
_entity.id
_entity.type
_entity.pdbx_description
1 polymer ?
#
loop_
_entity_poly.entity_id
_entity_poly.type
_entity_poly.pdbx_seq_one_letter_code
_entity_poly.pdbx_strand_id
1 'polypeptide(L)'
;FNDGPEHLREARARLEKLPTLLRMKKDLQAACCTLGGADDVSKVVAEAESLGLNDPAAWLLAGGPACWGAAAARLQEMQGTAARDKQARERFEAQAPALLESV
;
A
#
# COMPACT_ATOMS: atom_id res chain seq x y z
N PHE A 1 -39.26 8.64 17.31
CA PHE A 1 -38.06 9.22 16.69
C PHE A 1 -37.32 10.02 17.75
N ASN A 2 -36.39 9.40 18.48
CA ASN A 2 -35.60 10.08 19.52
C ASN A 2 -34.09 9.78 19.40
N ASP A 3 -33.66 9.38 18.20
CA ASP A 3 -32.31 8.87 17.93
C ASP A 3 -31.35 10.00 17.51
N GLY A 4 -31.82 11.25 17.57
CA GLY A 4 -31.08 12.47 17.18
C GLY A 4 -29.70 12.61 17.85
N PRO A 5 -29.56 12.37 19.17
CA PRO A 5 -28.27 12.43 19.84
C PRO A 5 -27.26 11.38 19.33
N GLU A 6 -27.73 10.16 19.03
CA GLU A 6 -26.88 9.08 18.53
C GLU A 6 -26.40 9.35 17.10
N HIS A 7 -27.31 9.82 16.22
CA HIS A 7 -26.95 10.24 14.87
C HIS A 7 -25.94 11.40 14.87
N LEU A 8 -26.08 12.35 15.80
CA LEU A 8 -25.15 13.46 15.93
C LEU A 8 -23.76 13.00 16.42
N ARG A 9 -23.71 12.01 17.31
CA ARG A 9 -22.45 11.40 17.76
C ARG A 9 -21.76 10.66 16.62
N GLU A 10 -22.49 9.87 15.85
CA GLU A 10 -21.95 9.19 14.66
C GLU A 10 -21.42 10.19 13.62
N ALA A 11 -22.17 11.24 13.34
CA ALA A 11 -21.76 12.27 12.38
C ALA A 11 -20.46 12.97 12.81
N ARG A 12 -20.30 13.27 14.11
CA ARG A 12 -19.06 13.84 14.65
C ARG A 12 -17.88 12.87 14.52
N ALA A 13 -18.07 11.60 14.89
CA ALA A 13 -17.02 10.60 14.76
C ALA A 13 -16.56 10.40 13.31
N ARG A 14 -17.48 10.49 12.33
CA ARG A 14 -17.14 10.45 10.90
C ARG A 14 -16.36 11.68 10.46
N LEU A 15 -16.78 12.87 10.92
CA LEU A 15 -16.12 14.13 10.61
C LEU A 15 -14.68 14.17 11.14
N GLU A 16 -14.44 13.65 12.34
CA GLU A 16 -13.11 13.58 12.95
C GLU A 16 -12.13 12.70 12.15
N LYS A 17 -12.63 11.62 11.53
CA LYS A 17 -11.82 10.69 10.72
C LYS A 17 -11.55 11.18 9.30
N LEU A 18 -12.37 12.10 8.79
CA LEU A 18 -12.36 12.51 7.39
C LEU A 18 -11.00 13.06 6.89
N PRO A 19 -10.28 13.91 7.65
CA PRO A 19 -8.98 14.42 7.23
C PRO A 19 -7.95 13.32 7.01
N THR A 20 -7.89 12.35 7.94
CA THR A 20 -6.98 11.21 7.84
C THR A 20 -7.30 10.35 6.62
N LEU A 21 -8.59 10.05 6.39
CA LEU A 21 -9.01 9.26 5.23
C LEU A 21 -8.73 9.97 3.90
N LEU A 22 -8.92 11.30 3.84
CA LEU A 22 -8.62 12.08 2.64
C LEU A 22 -7.12 12.07 2.33
N ARG A 23 -6.27 12.25 3.35
CA ARG A 23 -4.83 12.16 3.22
C ARG A 23 -4.41 10.78 2.73
N MET A 24 -4.86 9.71 3.39
CA MET A 24 -4.51 8.34 3.02
C MET A 24 -4.96 7.97 1.61
N LYS A 25 -6.15 8.40 1.19
CA LYS A 25 -6.58 8.20 -0.19
C LYS A 25 -5.62 8.85 -1.20
N LYS A 26 -5.18 10.08 -0.95
CA LYS A 26 -4.24 10.79 -1.83
C LYS A 26 -2.87 10.10 -1.85
N ASP A 27 -2.37 9.69 -0.69
CA ASP A 27 -1.07 9.05 -0.56
C ASP A 27 -1.06 7.68 -1.25
N LEU A 28 -2.13 6.88 -1.09
CA LEU A 28 -2.29 5.60 -1.80
C LEU A 28 -2.41 5.78 -3.32
N GLN A 29 -3.11 6.83 -3.75
CA GLN A 29 -3.19 7.17 -5.18
C GLN A 29 -1.81 7.57 -5.73
N ALA A 30 -1.05 8.36 -4.98
CA ALA A 30 0.33 8.71 -5.32
C ALA A 30 1.25 7.48 -5.29
N ALA A 31 1.02 6.53 -4.37
CA ALA A 31 1.79 5.29 -4.27
C ALA A 31 1.63 4.41 -5.52
N CYS A 32 0.46 4.46 -6.15
CA CYS A 32 0.21 3.75 -7.40
C CYS A 32 0.86 4.41 -8.62
N CYS A 33 0.91 5.76 -8.66
CA CYS A 33 1.23 6.50 -9.89
C CYS A 33 2.59 7.22 -9.90
N THR A 34 3.10 7.64 -8.74
CA THR A 34 4.12 8.70 -8.69
C THR A 34 5.21 8.53 -7.62
N LEU A 35 4.97 7.81 -6.52
CA LEU A 35 5.98 7.62 -5.47
C LEU A 35 7.09 6.67 -5.93
N GLY A 36 8.32 7.04 -5.58
CA GLY A 36 9.55 6.33 -5.96
C GLY A 36 9.83 5.12 -5.08
N GLY A 37 10.26 4.03 -5.71
CA GLY A 37 10.79 2.85 -5.03
C GLY A 37 9.78 2.03 -4.20
N ALA A 38 10.13 0.76 -3.96
CA ALA A 38 9.29 -0.14 -3.19
C ALA A 38 9.11 0.30 -1.72
N ASP A 39 10.11 0.98 -1.15
CA ASP A 39 10.12 1.39 0.26
C ASP A 39 9.06 2.44 0.58
N ASP A 40 8.86 3.43 -0.30
CA ASP A 40 7.89 4.49 -0.03
C ASP A 40 6.45 3.97 -0.24
N VAL A 41 6.23 3.13 -1.24
CA VAL A 41 4.96 2.40 -1.41
C VAL A 41 4.68 1.52 -0.19
N SER A 42 5.70 0.81 0.32
CA SER A 42 5.58 -0.05 1.50
C SER A 42 5.17 0.73 2.75
N LYS A 43 5.74 1.93 2.98
CA LYS A 43 5.40 2.77 4.14
C LYS A 43 3.95 3.22 4.09
N VAL A 44 3.48 3.69 2.93
CA VAL A 44 2.09 4.16 2.77
C VAL A 44 1.10 3.01 2.95
N VAL A 45 1.39 1.84 2.39
CA VAL A 45 0.55 0.64 2.58
C VAL A 45 0.52 0.21 4.04
N ALA A 46 1.67 0.17 4.72
CA ALA A 46 1.74 -0.19 6.14
C ALA A 46 1.00 0.81 7.04
N GLU A 47 1.09 2.12 6.75
CA GLU A 47 0.31 3.14 7.47
C GLU A 47 -1.19 2.92 7.26
N ALA A 48 -1.64 2.69 6.02
CA ALA A 48 -3.03 2.41 5.72
C ALA A 48 -3.55 1.14 6.44
N GLU A 49 -2.74 0.08 6.51
CA GLU A 49 -3.06 -1.13 7.28
C GLU A 49 -3.15 -0.87 8.78
N SER A 50 -2.24 -0.06 9.34
CA SER A 50 -2.29 0.31 10.77
C SER A 50 -3.56 1.07 11.16
N LEU A 51 -4.20 1.72 10.18
CA LEU A 51 -5.48 2.43 10.32
C LEU A 51 -6.69 1.55 10.00
N GLY A 52 -6.49 0.27 9.67
CA GLY A 52 -7.54 -0.68 9.30
C GLY A 52 -8.14 -0.44 7.91
N LEU A 53 -7.46 0.32 7.05
CA LEU A 53 -7.96 0.68 5.71
C LEU A 53 -7.82 -0.42 4.66
N ASN A 54 -7.29 -1.58 5.07
CA ASN A 54 -7.36 -2.83 4.32
C ASN A 54 -8.77 -3.45 4.32
N ASP A 55 -9.65 -3.05 5.24
CA ASP A 55 -11.07 -3.37 5.19
C ASP A 55 -11.83 -2.32 4.38
N PRO A 56 -12.53 -2.70 3.27
CA PRO A 56 -13.39 -1.79 2.53
C PRO A 56 -14.42 -1.06 3.39
N ALA A 57 -14.92 -1.67 4.47
CA ALA A 57 -15.92 -1.07 5.35
C ALA A 57 -15.37 0.08 6.22
N ALA A 58 -14.04 0.16 6.40
CA ALA A 58 -13.39 1.24 7.15
C ALA A 58 -13.38 2.57 6.39
N TRP A 59 -13.64 2.55 5.08
CA TRP A 59 -13.61 3.74 4.23
C TRP A 59 -14.93 4.50 4.25
N LEU A 60 -14.88 5.75 4.70
CA LEU A 60 -15.99 6.70 4.55
C LEU A 60 -16.03 7.34 3.15
N LEU A 61 -14.91 7.34 2.42
CA LEU A 61 -14.74 8.03 1.15
C LEU A 61 -14.83 7.06 -0.02
N ALA A 62 -15.61 7.42 -1.03
CA ALA A 62 -15.70 6.67 -2.27
C ALA A 62 -14.32 6.53 -2.95
N GLY A 63 -14.06 5.35 -3.50
CA GLY A 63 -12.81 5.01 -4.20
C GLY A 63 -11.62 4.72 -3.29
N GLY A 64 -11.73 4.90 -1.97
CA GLY A 64 -10.68 4.53 -1.01
C GLY A 64 -10.24 3.07 -1.10
N PRO A 65 -11.18 2.09 -1.08
CA PRO A 65 -10.85 0.68 -1.24
C PRO A 65 -10.13 0.36 -2.55
N ALA A 66 -10.50 1.03 -3.65
CA ALA A 66 -9.84 0.86 -4.93
C ALA A 66 -8.40 1.42 -4.92
N CYS A 67 -8.18 2.57 -4.29
CA CYS A 67 -6.83 3.13 -4.10
C CYS A 67 -5.95 2.20 -3.26
N TRP A 68 -6.49 1.63 -2.17
CA TRP A 68 -5.78 0.65 -1.36
C TRP A 68 -5.42 -0.59 -2.17
N GLY A 69 -6.39 -1.18 -2.89
CA GLY A 69 -6.15 -2.39 -3.68
C GLY A 69 -5.10 -2.18 -4.77
N ALA A 70 -5.13 -1.03 -5.44
CA ALA A 70 -4.12 -0.67 -6.44
C ALA A 70 -2.73 -0.51 -5.83
N ALA A 71 -2.60 0.20 -4.70
CA ALA A 71 -1.31 0.38 -4.03
C ALA A 71 -0.74 -0.94 -3.49
N ALA A 72 -1.58 -1.80 -2.89
CA ALA A 72 -1.19 -3.11 -2.40
C ALA A 72 -0.72 -4.03 -3.54
N ALA A 73 -1.45 -4.05 -4.67
CA ALA A 73 -1.06 -4.82 -5.85
C ALA A 73 0.29 -4.32 -6.41
N ARG A 74 0.49 -3.01 -6.46
CA ARG A 74 1.74 -2.41 -6.92
C ARG A 74 2.93 -2.79 -6.02
N LEU A 75 2.74 -2.79 -4.70
CA LEU A 75 3.77 -3.22 -3.76
C LEU A 75 4.16 -4.69 -3.98
N GLN A 76 3.17 -5.58 -4.16
CA GLN A 76 3.43 -6.98 -4.44
C GLN A 76 4.20 -7.19 -5.75
N GLU A 77 3.86 -6.44 -6.79
CA GLU A 77 4.57 -6.47 -8.06
C GLU A 77 6.05 -6.09 -7.89
N MET A 78 6.32 -4.97 -7.21
CA MET A 78 7.68 -4.48 -6.96
C MET A 78 8.52 -5.46 -6.12
N GLN A 79 7.92 -6.08 -5.10
CA GLN A 79 8.59 -7.10 -4.29
C GLN A 79 8.87 -8.36 -5.10
N GLY A 80 7.95 -8.77 -5.98
CA GLY A 80 8.11 -9.89 -6.88
C GLY A 80 9.25 -9.69 -7.89
N THR A 81 9.38 -8.49 -8.47
CA THR A 81 10.51 -8.16 -9.36
C THR A 81 11.84 -8.15 -8.61
N ALA A 82 11.89 -7.52 -7.42
CA ALA A 82 13.11 -7.48 -6.61
C ALA A 82 13.60 -8.88 -6.20
N ALA A 83 12.69 -9.80 -5.88
CA ALA A 83 13.03 -11.18 -5.54
C ALA A 83 13.63 -11.94 -6.75
N ARG A 84 13.08 -11.73 -7.96
CA ARG A 84 13.60 -12.33 -9.20
C ARG A 84 14.98 -11.79 -9.54
N ASP A 85 15.18 -10.48 -9.42
CA ASP A 85 16.46 -9.84 -9.71
C ASP A 85 17.55 -10.32 -8.74
N LYS A 86 17.21 -10.43 -7.45
CA LYS A 86 18.10 -11.01 -6.44
C LYS A 86 18.48 -12.45 -6.81
N GLN A 87 17.51 -13.29 -7.14
CA GLN A 87 17.76 -14.68 -7.52
C GLN A 87 18.61 -14.81 -8.80
N ALA A 88 18.36 -13.95 -9.79
CA ALA A 88 19.15 -13.93 -11.03
C ALA A 88 20.61 -13.56 -10.75
N ARG A 89 20.84 -12.57 -9.88
CA ARG A 89 22.18 -12.14 -9.46
C ARG A 89 22.92 -13.24 -8.70
N GLU A 90 22.27 -13.88 -7.73
CA GLU A 90 22.83 -15.00 -6.98
C GLU A 90 23.19 -16.19 -7.89
N ARG A 91 22.34 -16.50 -8.88
CA ARG A 91 22.62 -17.55 -9.87
C ARG A 91 23.83 -17.21 -10.75
N PHE A 92 23.93 -15.97 -11.21
CA PHE A 92 25.06 -15.53 -12.02
C PHE A 92 26.36 -15.57 -11.22
N GLU A 93 26.34 -15.08 -9.97
CA GLU A 93 27.49 -15.11 -9.07
C GLU A 93 27.94 -16.54 -8.75
N ALA A 94 26.98 -17.46 -8.53
CA ALA A 94 27.28 -18.87 -8.30
C ALA A 94 27.87 -19.58 -9.54
N GLN A 95 27.57 -19.11 -10.76
CA GLN A 95 28.10 -19.68 -12.02
C GLN A 95 29.39 -19.01 -12.50
N ALA A 96 29.70 -17.81 -12.01
CA ALA A 96 30.92 -17.06 -12.34
C ALA A 96 32.24 -17.85 -12.14
N PRO A 97 32.44 -18.63 -11.06
CA PRO A 97 33.67 -19.43 -10.91
C PRO A 97 33.79 -20.54 -11.97
N ALA A 98 32.68 -21.15 -12.39
CA ALA A 98 32.70 -22.24 -13.39
C ALA A 98 33.03 -21.75 -14.82
N LEU A 99 32.78 -20.47 -15.13
CA LEU A 99 33.11 -19.87 -16.43
C LEU A 99 34.57 -19.41 -16.53
N LEU A 100 35.22 -19.16 -15.39
CA LEU A 100 36.63 -18.76 -15.34
C LEU A 100 37.59 -19.95 -15.41
N GLU A 101 37.15 -21.16 -15.04
CA GLU A 101 37.94 -22.39 -15.14
C GLU A 101 37.86 -23.07 -16.52
N SER A 102 37.03 -22.57 -17.44
CA SER A 102 36.87 -23.11 -18.81
C SER A 102 37.70 -22.38 -19.88
N VAL A 103 38.68 -21.57 -19.49
CA VAL A 103 39.61 -20.81 -20.37
C VAL A 103 41.04 -21.24 -20.10
#